data_AF-A0A3D3XGK1-F1
#
_entry.id   AF-A0A3D3XGK1-F1
#
_cell.length_a   1.000
_cell.length_b   1.000
_cell.length_c   1.000
_cell.angle_alpha   90.00
_cell.angle_beta   90.00
_cell.angle_gamma   90.00
#
_symmetry.space_group_name_H-M   'P 1'
#
loop_
_entity.id
_entity.type
_entity.pdbx_description
1 polymer ?
#
loop_
_entity_poly.entity_id
_entity_poly.type
_entity_poly.pdbx_seq_one_letter_code
_entity_poly.pdbx_strand_id
1 'polypeptide(L)'
;NKFPDFGSFAIATLEEIYPPAKLEDSERFDATHLESGIFMNDGTGHFEFRPLPRLAQITAAFGVTFSDVDGDGSQDLVISQNSYAPQLETGHFDGGQGLLLRGNETGYFKAVWPKESGLSVPGDAKSLILIDWNDDARLDLLVGRNNDTMLAFRNEADQGATPMMVNLRGSRKNPHAIGAKVTAVMSDQSSCMRECYAGNSYLSQSSPSIHFSIPKGKNLKEIRVHWPDATQSKHPFKNKGQNMVRLSKPVIQ
;
A
#
# COMPACT_ATOMS: atom_id res chain seq x y z
N ASN A 1 7.04 -26.81 36.53
CA ASN A 1 6.02 -26.79 35.47
C ASN A 1 4.70 -26.38 36.13
N LYS A 2 4.24 -25.13 35.96
CA LYS A 2 3.07 -24.59 36.70
C LYS A 2 1.76 -25.24 36.24
N PHE A 3 1.70 -25.64 34.98
CA PHE A 3 0.54 -26.28 34.34
C PHE A 3 1.00 -27.60 33.71
N PRO A 4 0.45 -28.76 34.10
CA PRO A 4 0.88 -30.06 33.60
C PRO A 4 0.34 -30.40 32.20
N ASP A 5 -0.73 -29.75 31.75
CA ASP A 5 -1.36 -29.99 30.44
C ASP A 5 -1.95 -28.70 29.83
N PHE A 6 -2.26 -28.73 28.53
CA PHE A 6 -2.81 -27.57 27.81
C PHE A 6 -4.17 -27.11 28.34
N GLY A 7 -4.99 -28.03 28.86
CA GLY A 7 -6.32 -27.70 29.39
C GLY A 7 -6.20 -26.84 30.65
N SER A 8 -5.33 -27.25 31.58
CA SER A 8 -5.06 -26.53 32.82
C SER A 8 -4.47 -25.13 32.58
N PHE A 9 -3.71 -24.93 31.51
CA PHE A 9 -3.23 -23.60 31.10
C PHE A 9 -4.35 -22.75 30.48
N ALA A 10 -5.18 -23.33 29.61
CA ALA A 10 -6.20 -22.59 28.85
C ALA A 10 -7.30 -21.97 29.73
N ILE A 11 -7.57 -22.54 30.91
CA ILE A 11 -8.58 -22.03 31.86
C ILE A 11 -7.97 -21.16 32.98
N ALA A 12 -6.65 -21.04 33.04
CA ALA A 12 -5.98 -20.28 34.08
C ALA A 12 -6.21 -18.78 33.90
N THR A 13 -6.42 -18.08 35.01
CA THR A 13 -6.48 -16.62 35.07
C THR A 13 -5.10 -16.01 34.80
N LEU A 14 -5.07 -14.72 34.45
CA LEU A 14 -3.83 -14.01 34.17
C LEU A 14 -2.88 -14.02 35.39
N GLU A 15 -3.43 -13.92 36.60
CA GLU A 15 -2.72 -13.94 37.88
C GLU A 15 -2.18 -15.34 38.25
N GLU A 16 -2.86 -16.40 37.82
CA GLU A 16 -2.35 -17.78 37.98
C GLU A 16 -1.16 -18.04 37.06
N ILE A 17 -1.18 -17.46 35.86
CA ILE A 17 -0.08 -17.53 34.89
C ILE A 17 1.08 -16.65 35.37
N TYR A 18 0.85 -15.37 35.60
CA TYR A 18 1.85 -14.36 35.97
C TYR A 18 1.70 -13.88 37.42
N PRO A 19 2.75 -13.97 38.26
CA PRO A 19 2.69 -13.45 39.63
C PRO A 19 2.34 -11.95 39.67
N PRO A 20 1.60 -11.46 40.68
CA PRO A 20 1.21 -10.05 40.78
C PRO A 20 2.38 -9.06 40.64
N ALA A 21 3.52 -9.35 41.27
CA ALA A 21 4.72 -8.51 41.16
C ALA A 21 5.25 -8.38 39.71
N LYS A 22 4.98 -9.35 38.82
CA LYS A 22 5.34 -9.27 37.40
C LYS A 22 4.33 -8.49 36.58
N LEU A 23 3.06 -8.47 37.00
CA LEU A 23 2.03 -7.66 36.37
C LEU A 23 2.20 -6.18 36.75
N GLU A 24 2.55 -5.90 38.00
CA GLU A 24 2.83 -4.53 38.49
C GLU A 24 4.04 -3.88 37.80
N ASP A 25 5.05 -4.68 37.46
CA ASP A 25 6.26 -4.24 36.75
C ASP A 25 6.10 -4.24 35.21
N SER A 26 4.91 -4.60 34.70
CA SER A 26 4.68 -4.72 33.25
C SER A 26 4.19 -3.42 32.62
N GLU A 27 4.61 -3.18 31.37
CA GLU A 27 3.97 -2.18 30.53
C GLU A 27 2.60 -2.69 30.07
N ARG A 28 1.58 -1.86 30.21
CA ARG A 28 0.23 -2.16 29.76
C ARG A 28 -0.11 -1.32 28.55
N PHE A 29 -0.51 -2.01 27.48
CA PHE A 29 -1.01 -1.39 26.25
C PHE A 29 -2.44 -1.86 26.01
N ASP A 30 -3.27 -0.98 25.45
CA ASP A 30 -4.64 -1.30 25.04
C ASP A 30 -4.74 -1.29 23.52
N ALA A 31 -5.49 -2.23 22.96
CA ALA A 31 -5.88 -2.22 21.55
C ALA A 31 -7.13 -1.34 21.40
N THR A 32 -6.98 -0.17 20.79
CA THR A 32 -8.08 0.81 20.61
C THR A 32 -8.89 0.58 19.35
N HIS A 33 -8.27 0.01 18.31
CA HIS A 33 -8.90 -0.28 17.03
C HIS A 33 -8.52 -1.69 16.56
N LEU A 34 -9.52 -2.46 16.13
CA LEU A 34 -9.34 -3.76 15.46
C LEU A 34 -9.73 -3.70 13.97
N GLU A 35 -10.18 -2.53 13.51
CA GLU A 35 -10.61 -2.28 12.14
C GLU A 35 -9.41 -1.99 11.24
N SER A 36 -9.49 -2.43 9.98
CA SER A 36 -8.56 -1.96 8.96
C SER A 36 -8.81 -0.48 8.68
N GLY A 37 -7.75 0.32 8.62
CA GLY A 37 -7.85 1.77 8.51
C GLY A 37 -6.60 2.40 7.90
N ILE A 38 -6.65 3.72 7.78
CA ILE A 38 -5.51 4.56 7.42
C ILE A 38 -5.16 5.47 8.60
N PHE A 39 -3.92 5.90 8.66
CA PHE A 39 -3.49 6.98 9.53
C PHE A 39 -3.23 8.23 8.69
N MET A 40 -4.05 9.26 8.88
CA MET A 40 -3.95 10.53 8.18
C MET A 40 -2.98 11.47 8.91
N ASN A 41 -1.86 11.79 8.27
CA ASN A 41 -0.91 12.77 8.78
C ASN A 41 -1.38 14.19 8.43
N ASP A 42 -1.44 15.08 9.42
CA ASP A 42 -1.78 16.49 9.22
C ASP A 42 -0.61 17.36 8.68
N GLY A 43 0.55 16.74 8.46
CA GLY A 43 1.78 17.39 8.00
C GLY A 43 2.71 17.83 9.13
N THR A 44 2.26 17.76 10.38
CA THR A 44 3.07 18.06 11.58
C THR A 44 3.57 16.78 12.29
N GLY A 45 3.16 15.61 11.80
CA GLY A 45 3.47 14.32 12.41
C GLY A 45 2.41 13.85 13.40
N HIS A 46 1.27 14.56 13.51
CA HIS A 46 0.09 14.05 14.19
C HIS A 46 -0.73 13.20 13.22
N PHE A 47 -1.16 12.02 13.69
CA PHE A 47 -1.87 11.03 12.90
C PHE A 47 -3.27 10.77 13.44
N GLU A 48 -4.28 10.96 12.59
CA GLU A 48 -5.68 10.62 12.88
C GLU A 48 -6.00 9.25 12.26
N PHE A 49 -6.50 8.30 13.06
CA PHE A 49 -6.98 7.02 12.54
C PHE A 49 -8.34 7.20 11.85
N ARG A 50 -8.47 6.64 10.65
CA ARG A 50 -9.76 6.57 9.94
C ARG A 50 -10.05 5.14 9.48
N PRO A 51 -11.18 4.55 9.89
CA PRO A 51 -11.53 3.19 9.48
C PRO A 51 -11.88 3.15 7.99
N LEU A 52 -11.51 2.06 7.33
CA LEU A 52 -11.96 1.75 5.98
C LEU A 52 -13.44 1.34 5.99
N PRO A 53 -14.16 1.47 4.85
CA PRO A 53 -15.58 1.09 4.75
C PRO A 53 -15.85 -0.34 5.20
N ARG A 54 -17.09 -0.62 5.62
CA ARG A 54 -17.52 -1.95 6.10
C ARG A 54 -17.10 -3.11 5.19
N LEU A 55 -17.11 -2.93 3.87
CA LEU A 55 -16.69 -3.96 2.91
C LEU A 55 -15.21 -4.38 3.05
N ALA A 56 -14.34 -3.50 3.55
CA ALA A 56 -12.96 -3.84 3.86
C ALA A 56 -12.81 -4.71 5.12
N GLN A 57 -13.84 -4.73 5.99
CA GLN A 57 -13.82 -5.42 7.29
C GLN A 57 -14.49 -6.81 7.25
N ILE A 58 -15.05 -7.23 6.10
CA ILE A 58 -15.91 -8.43 6.02
C ILE A 58 -15.15 -9.75 6.23
N THR A 59 -13.84 -9.73 6.02
CA THR A 59 -12.96 -10.90 6.10
C THR A 59 -11.53 -10.40 6.32
N ALA A 60 -10.62 -11.30 6.65
CA ALA A 60 -9.22 -10.97 6.87
C ALA A 60 -8.59 -10.32 5.62
N ALA A 61 -7.93 -9.17 5.79
CA ALA A 61 -7.14 -8.50 4.78
C ALA A 61 -5.65 -8.88 4.92
N PHE A 62 -4.97 -9.15 3.81
CA PHE A 62 -3.56 -9.54 3.82
C PHE A 62 -2.69 -8.61 2.99
N GLY A 63 -2.85 -8.61 1.68
CA GLY A 63 -2.13 -7.74 0.77
C GLY A 63 -2.86 -6.41 0.60
N VAL A 64 -2.10 -5.32 0.60
CA VAL A 64 -2.62 -3.98 0.37
C VAL A 64 -1.65 -3.20 -0.51
N THR A 65 -2.18 -2.50 -1.50
CA THR A 65 -1.43 -1.52 -2.31
C THR A 65 -2.11 -0.18 -2.27
N PHE A 66 -1.31 0.89 -2.27
CA PHE A 66 -1.77 2.28 -2.25
C PHE A 66 -1.17 3.02 -3.45
N SER A 67 -1.98 3.25 -4.48
CA SER A 67 -1.58 3.95 -5.71
C SER A 67 -2.81 4.47 -6.44
N ASP A 68 -2.61 5.41 -7.36
CA ASP A 68 -3.68 5.86 -8.26
C ASP A 68 -3.82 4.81 -9.37
N VAL A 69 -4.85 3.96 -9.31
CA VAL A 69 -5.02 2.85 -10.25
C VAL A 69 -6.04 3.15 -11.34
N ASP A 70 -6.92 4.13 -11.14
CA ASP A 70 -7.88 4.53 -12.18
C ASP A 70 -7.50 5.81 -12.93
N GLY A 71 -6.44 6.49 -12.48
CA GLY A 71 -5.87 7.66 -13.13
C GLY A 71 -6.60 8.96 -12.80
N ASP A 72 -7.39 9.02 -11.74
CA ASP A 72 -8.15 10.22 -11.37
C ASP A 72 -7.34 11.27 -10.58
N GLY A 73 -6.10 10.95 -10.20
CA GLY A 73 -5.18 11.79 -9.44
C GLY A 73 -5.22 11.58 -7.92
N SER A 74 -6.22 10.86 -7.41
CA SER A 74 -6.33 10.42 -6.02
C SER A 74 -5.58 9.10 -5.82
N GLN A 75 -5.34 8.71 -4.57
CA GLN A 75 -4.76 7.39 -4.29
C GLN A 75 -5.85 6.42 -3.91
N ASP A 76 -5.82 5.24 -4.51
CA ASP A 76 -6.75 4.15 -4.25
C ASP A 76 -6.08 3.08 -3.40
N LEU A 77 -6.90 2.26 -2.75
CA LEU A 77 -6.46 1.03 -2.10
C LEU A 77 -6.98 -0.17 -2.88
N VAL A 78 -6.10 -1.14 -3.13
CA VAL A 78 -6.51 -2.49 -3.52
C VAL A 78 -6.12 -3.43 -2.40
N ILE A 79 -7.05 -4.29 -2.00
CA ILE A 79 -6.90 -5.19 -0.87
C ILE A 79 -7.17 -6.62 -1.33
N SER A 80 -6.25 -7.54 -1.05
CA SER A 80 -6.49 -8.98 -1.12
C SER A 80 -7.01 -9.47 0.23
N GLN A 81 -7.99 -10.36 0.16
CA GLN A 81 -8.80 -10.76 1.30
C GLN A 81 -8.91 -12.28 1.38
N ASN A 82 -9.40 -12.75 2.52
CA ASN A 82 -9.66 -14.15 2.91
C ASN A 82 -8.53 -14.83 3.67
N SER A 83 -8.89 -15.83 4.48
CA SER A 83 -7.97 -16.74 5.19
C SER A 83 -8.57 -18.13 5.32
N TYR A 84 -7.89 -19.14 4.80
CA TYR A 84 -8.25 -20.56 5.01
C TYR A 84 -7.46 -21.21 6.16
N ALA A 85 -6.61 -20.42 6.83
CA ALA A 85 -5.80 -20.84 7.96
C ALA A 85 -6.50 -20.97 9.35
N PRO A 86 -7.70 -20.40 9.62
CA PRO A 86 -8.34 -20.59 10.92
C PRO A 86 -8.59 -22.06 11.28
N GLN A 87 -8.82 -22.35 12.56
CA GLN A 87 -9.16 -23.71 13.01
C GLN A 87 -10.48 -24.19 12.37
N LEU A 88 -10.64 -25.51 12.30
CA LEU A 88 -11.78 -26.16 11.65
C LEU A 88 -13.13 -25.69 12.22
N GLU A 89 -13.19 -25.43 13.53
CA GLU A 89 -14.40 -25.00 14.24
C GLU A 89 -14.81 -23.56 13.88
N THR A 90 -13.84 -22.70 13.56
CA THR A 90 -14.07 -21.31 13.13
C THR A 90 -14.47 -21.25 11.66
N GLY A 91 -13.99 -22.20 10.85
CA GLY A 91 -14.19 -22.24 9.41
C GLY A 91 -13.34 -21.22 8.66
N HIS A 92 -13.45 -21.23 7.33
CA HIS A 92 -12.71 -20.29 6.50
C HIS A 92 -13.29 -18.87 6.60
N PHE A 93 -12.41 -17.88 6.54
CA PHE A 93 -12.78 -16.50 6.28
C PHE A 93 -12.76 -16.30 4.77
N ASP A 94 -13.86 -16.61 4.07
CA ASP A 94 -13.89 -16.69 2.59
C ASP A 94 -14.93 -15.74 1.95
N GLY A 95 -15.43 -14.77 2.71
CA GLY A 95 -16.45 -13.82 2.24
C GLY A 95 -15.96 -12.70 1.32
N GLY A 96 -14.65 -12.58 1.09
CA GLY A 96 -14.04 -11.53 0.27
C GLY A 96 -13.81 -11.94 -1.18
N GLN A 97 -13.76 -10.94 -2.06
CA GLN A 97 -13.53 -11.11 -3.51
C GLN A 97 -12.37 -10.24 -4.00
N GLY A 98 -11.48 -9.83 -3.10
CA GLY A 98 -10.64 -8.66 -3.32
C GLY A 98 -11.47 -7.38 -3.36
N LEU A 99 -10.83 -6.25 -3.10
CA LEU A 99 -11.55 -4.98 -2.97
C LEU A 99 -10.73 -3.84 -3.56
N LEU A 100 -11.33 -3.13 -4.53
CA LEU A 100 -10.89 -1.80 -4.93
C LEU A 100 -11.66 -0.77 -4.09
N LEU A 101 -10.91 0.10 -3.44
CA LEU A 101 -11.39 1.24 -2.68
C LEU A 101 -10.90 2.51 -3.39
N ARG A 102 -11.81 3.19 -4.09
CA ARG A 102 -11.52 4.47 -4.75
C ARG A 102 -11.33 5.56 -3.71
N GLY A 103 -10.19 6.22 -3.72
CA GLY A 103 -9.89 7.32 -2.81
C GLY A 103 -10.53 8.63 -3.26
N ASN A 104 -10.39 9.64 -2.42
CA ASN A 104 -10.66 11.02 -2.77
C ASN A 104 -9.66 11.93 -2.05
N GLU A 105 -9.68 13.23 -2.36
CA GLU A 105 -8.79 14.22 -1.76
C GLU A 105 -8.96 14.39 -0.24
N THR A 106 -10.07 13.91 0.33
CA THR A 106 -10.38 14.05 1.76
C THR A 106 -9.85 12.91 2.62
N GLY A 107 -9.27 11.86 2.02
CA GLY A 107 -8.80 10.66 2.73
C GLY A 107 -9.93 9.71 3.12
N TYR A 108 -11.07 9.78 2.42
CA TYR A 108 -12.14 8.78 2.53
C TYR A 108 -12.14 7.89 1.30
N PHE A 109 -12.52 6.64 1.51
CA PHE A 109 -12.52 5.62 0.47
C PHE A 109 -13.94 5.13 0.20
N LYS A 110 -14.24 4.87 -1.07
CA LYS A 110 -15.49 4.23 -1.49
C LYS A 110 -15.19 2.88 -2.12
N ALA A 111 -15.83 1.84 -1.61
CA ALA A 111 -15.76 0.52 -2.22
C ALA A 111 -16.37 0.53 -3.63
N VAL A 112 -15.62 -0.04 -4.58
CA VAL A 112 -16.04 -0.22 -5.97
C VAL A 112 -16.43 -1.67 -6.17
N TRP A 113 -17.64 -1.90 -6.68
CA TRP A 113 -18.15 -3.26 -6.90
C TRP A 113 -17.36 -3.98 -8.00
N PRO A 114 -17.17 -5.31 -7.92
CA PRO A 114 -16.44 -6.10 -8.93
C PRO A 114 -16.88 -5.87 -10.37
N LYS A 115 -18.19 -5.64 -10.59
CA LYS A 115 -18.74 -5.34 -11.91
C LYS A 115 -18.22 -4.02 -12.50
N GLU A 116 -17.91 -3.04 -11.65
CA GLU A 116 -17.37 -1.74 -12.07
C GLU A 116 -15.84 -1.77 -12.10
N SER A 117 -15.19 -2.36 -11.10
CA SER A 117 -13.72 -2.40 -11.01
C SER A 117 -13.07 -3.43 -11.95
N GLY A 118 -13.81 -4.45 -12.38
CA GLY A 118 -13.25 -5.62 -13.06
C GLY A 118 -12.43 -6.54 -12.13
N LEU A 119 -12.34 -6.22 -10.83
CA LEU A 119 -11.56 -6.97 -9.85
C LEU A 119 -12.42 -8.05 -9.20
N SER A 120 -12.06 -9.32 -9.40
CA SER A 120 -12.62 -10.46 -8.69
C SER A 120 -11.50 -11.45 -8.35
N VAL A 121 -11.24 -11.59 -7.05
CA VAL A 121 -10.17 -12.38 -6.46
C VAL A 121 -10.78 -13.29 -5.38
N PRO A 122 -11.40 -14.40 -5.77
CA PRO A 122 -11.88 -15.41 -4.83
C PRO A 122 -10.72 -16.22 -4.24
N GLY A 123 -11.00 -16.99 -3.21
CA GLY A 123 -10.05 -17.94 -2.65
C GLY A 123 -9.16 -17.33 -1.57
N ASP A 124 -8.15 -18.09 -1.15
CA ASP A 124 -7.21 -17.70 -0.09
C ASP A 124 -6.16 -16.68 -0.62
N ALA A 125 -6.59 -15.49 -1.01
CA ALA A 125 -5.72 -14.45 -1.54
C ALA A 125 -4.81 -13.88 -0.46
N LYS A 126 -3.52 -13.70 -0.78
CA LYS A 126 -2.48 -13.30 0.16
C LYS A 126 -1.69 -12.13 -0.40
N SER A 127 -0.72 -12.41 -1.27
CA SER A 127 0.10 -11.36 -1.86
C SER A 127 -0.66 -10.54 -2.89
N LEU A 128 -0.31 -9.27 -3.00
CA LEU A 128 -0.93 -8.31 -3.91
C LEU A 128 0.10 -7.22 -4.25
N ILE A 129 0.54 -7.14 -5.50
CA ILE A 129 1.60 -6.23 -5.92
C ILE A 129 1.22 -5.45 -7.18
N LEU A 130 1.77 -4.24 -7.29
CA LEU A 130 1.65 -3.39 -8.47
C LEU A 130 2.95 -3.40 -9.27
N ILE A 131 2.85 -3.63 -10.58
CA ILE A 131 3.95 -3.56 -11.54
C ILE A 131 3.45 -2.99 -12.87
N ASP A 132 4.35 -2.46 -13.69
CA ASP A 132 4.05 -2.10 -15.09
C ASP A 132 4.73 -3.17 -15.94
N TRP A 133 4.01 -4.22 -16.35
CA TRP A 133 4.63 -5.36 -17.03
C TRP A 133 4.69 -5.19 -18.55
N ASN A 134 3.91 -4.26 -19.10
CA ASN A 134 3.76 -4.02 -20.54
C ASN A 134 4.40 -2.70 -20.99
N ASP A 135 5.08 -2.00 -20.08
CA ASP A 135 5.78 -0.74 -20.30
C ASP A 135 4.86 0.40 -20.80
N ASP A 136 3.59 0.41 -20.39
CA ASP A 136 2.63 1.47 -20.75
C ASP A 136 2.49 2.58 -19.67
N ALA A 137 3.25 2.43 -18.58
CA ALA A 137 3.24 3.28 -17.39
C ALA A 137 1.97 3.20 -16.52
N ARG A 138 0.99 2.35 -16.84
CA ARG A 138 -0.14 2.05 -15.98
C ARG A 138 0.24 0.88 -15.07
N LEU A 139 -0.16 0.97 -13.82
CA LEU A 139 0.14 -0.10 -12.86
C LEU A 139 -0.86 -1.24 -13.02
N ASP A 140 -0.35 -2.39 -13.45
CA ASP A 140 -1.00 -3.69 -13.43
C ASP A 140 -0.94 -4.32 -12.04
N LEU A 141 -1.83 -5.30 -11.80
CA LEU A 141 -1.98 -5.96 -10.51
C LEU A 141 -1.67 -7.46 -10.64
N LEU A 142 -0.80 -7.96 -9.77
CA LEU A 142 -0.60 -9.40 -9.57
C LEU A 142 -1.06 -9.80 -8.18
N VAL A 143 -1.80 -10.91 -8.09
CA VAL A 143 -2.35 -11.41 -6.83
C VAL A 143 -2.01 -12.88 -6.64
N GLY A 144 -1.24 -13.18 -5.60
CA GLY A 144 -0.94 -14.56 -5.22
C GLY A 144 -2.04 -15.12 -4.33
N ARG A 145 -2.47 -16.33 -4.65
CA ARG A 145 -3.46 -17.09 -3.89
C ARG A 145 -2.78 -18.33 -3.34
N ASN A 146 -2.95 -18.58 -2.05
CA ASN A 146 -2.31 -19.70 -1.39
C ASN A 146 -2.87 -21.02 -1.96
N ASN A 147 -1.97 -21.94 -2.33
CA ASN A 147 -2.31 -23.22 -2.95
C ASN A 147 -3.24 -23.13 -4.18
N ASP A 148 -3.18 -22.02 -4.93
CA ASP A 148 -3.97 -21.82 -6.14
C ASP A 148 -3.18 -20.97 -7.17
N THR A 149 -3.74 -20.78 -8.34
CA THR A 149 -3.16 -20.04 -9.46
C THR A 149 -3.08 -18.55 -9.15
N MET A 150 -1.93 -17.95 -9.41
CA MET A 150 -1.76 -16.49 -9.35
C MET A 150 -2.67 -15.81 -10.38
N LEU A 151 -3.29 -14.69 -9.99
CA LEU A 151 -4.11 -13.88 -10.89
C LEU A 151 -3.32 -12.65 -11.35
N ALA A 152 -3.58 -12.23 -12.58
CA ALA A 152 -2.98 -11.08 -13.20
C ALA A 152 -4.08 -10.21 -13.83
N PHE A 153 -4.10 -8.93 -13.49
CA PHE A 153 -5.05 -7.96 -14.02
C PHE A 153 -4.28 -6.84 -14.72
N ARG A 154 -4.53 -6.70 -16.03
CA ARG A 154 -4.00 -5.59 -16.81
C ARG A 154 -4.84 -4.35 -16.56
N ASN A 155 -4.20 -3.21 -16.34
CA ASN A 155 -4.92 -1.97 -16.10
C ASN A 155 -5.29 -1.27 -17.43
N GLU A 156 -6.59 -1.15 -17.67
CA GLU A 156 -7.17 -0.49 -18.85
C GLU A 156 -7.87 0.82 -18.50
N ALA A 157 -7.77 1.29 -17.26
CA ALA A 157 -8.47 2.50 -16.83
C ALA A 157 -7.93 3.71 -17.57
N ASP A 158 -8.81 4.48 -18.22
CA ASP A 158 -8.45 5.71 -18.92
C ASP A 158 -9.41 6.85 -18.58
N GLN A 159 -9.05 7.63 -17.56
CA GLN A 159 -9.73 8.88 -17.22
C GLN A 159 -9.11 10.10 -17.94
N GLY A 160 -8.23 9.87 -18.92
CA GLY A 160 -7.56 10.92 -19.68
C GLY A 160 -6.38 11.58 -18.97
N ALA A 161 -5.95 11.05 -17.82
CA ALA A 161 -4.67 11.40 -17.22
C ALA A 161 -3.52 10.76 -18.00
N THR A 162 -2.35 11.41 -17.96
CA THR A 162 -1.11 10.85 -18.53
C THR A 162 -0.37 10.07 -17.44
N PRO A 163 -0.25 8.74 -17.53
CA PRO A 163 0.52 7.96 -16.57
C PRO A 163 2.01 8.25 -16.70
N MET A 164 2.72 8.25 -15.57
CA MET A 164 4.16 8.47 -15.54
C MET A 164 4.82 7.63 -14.45
N MET A 165 5.90 6.95 -14.83
CA MET A 165 6.77 6.17 -13.96
C MET A 165 8.11 6.89 -13.73
N VAL A 166 8.50 7.02 -12.47
CA VAL A 166 9.80 7.54 -12.05
C VAL A 166 10.60 6.45 -11.36
N ASN A 167 11.73 6.10 -11.97
CA ASN A 167 12.65 5.10 -11.46
C ASN A 167 13.90 5.78 -10.89
N LEU A 168 14.15 5.60 -9.60
CA LEU A 168 15.32 6.18 -8.95
C LEU A 168 16.51 5.21 -8.98
N ARG A 169 17.71 5.77 -9.17
CA ARG A 169 18.98 5.09 -8.93
C ARG A 169 19.68 5.78 -7.77
N GLY A 170 19.65 5.14 -6.61
CA GLY A 170 20.27 5.65 -5.39
C GLY A 170 21.76 5.36 -5.30
N SER A 171 22.28 5.39 -4.07
CA SER A 171 23.70 5.11 -3.80
C SER A 171 24.00 3.62 -3.79
N ARG A 172 25.28 3.24 -3.72
CA ARG A 172 25.69 1.83 -3.61
C ARG A 172 25.05 1.08 -2.41
N LYS A 173 24.80 1.79 -1.30
CA LYS A 173 24.19 1.20 -0.08
C LYS A 173 22.65 1.18 -0.13
N ASN A 174 22.04 1.94 -1.03
CA ASN A 174 20.59 2.02 -1.21
C ASN A 174 20.28 2.24 -2.70
N PRO A 175 20.44 1.20 -3.56
CA PRO A 175 20.39 1.35 -5.01
C PRO A 175 19.01 1.73 -5.55
N HIS A 176 17.95 1.38 -4.82
CA HIS A 176 16.56 1.73 -5.16
C HIS A 176 16.10 3.06 -4.55
N ALA A 177 16.97 3.73 -3.78
CA ALA A 177 16.66 4.97 -3.09
C ALA A 177 15.40 4.88 -2.18
N ILE A 178 15.25 3.76 -1.46
CA ILE A 178 14.17 3.57 -0.49
C ILE A 178 14.21 4.69 0.55
N GLY A 179 13.04 5.29 0.84
CA GLY A 179 12.86 6.48 1.67
C GLY A 179 12.94 7.81 0.90
N ALA A 180 13.22 7.80 -0.41
CA ALA A 180 13.24 9.02 -1.21
C ALA A 180 11.82 9.56 -1.42
N LYS A 181 11.64 10.87 -1.31
CA LYS A 181 10.39 11.55 -1.63
C LYS A 181 10.50 12.23 -2.98
N VAL A 182 9.60 11.90 -3.89
CA VAL A 182 9.54 12.44 -5.24
C VAL A 182 8.31 13.32 -5.36
N THR A 183 8.52 14.57 -5.74
CA THR A 183 7.46 15.55 -5.96
C THR A 183 7.37 15.88 -7.45
N ALA A 184 6.23 15.59 -8.05
CA ALA A 184 5.88 16.04 -9.39
C ALA A 184 5.28 17.45 -9.29
N VAL A 185 5.90 18.43 -9.95
CA VAL A 185 5.45 19.83 -9.96
C VAL A 185 4.91 20.18 -11.34
N MET A 186 3.65 20.63 -11.37
CA MET A 186 2.94 21.01 -12.59
C MET A 186 3.27 22.45 -13.02
N SER A 187 2.91 22.81 -14.26
CA SER A 187 3.10 24.16 -14.81
C SER A 187 2.33 25.25 -14.04
N ASP A 188 1.17 24.90 -13.47
CA ASP A 188 0.35 25.77 -12.61
C ASP A 188 0.85 25.83 -11.16
N GLN A 189 2.02 25.22 -10.88
CA GLN A 189 2.65 25.09 -9.56
C GLN A 189 1.95 24.16 -8.57
N SER A 190 0.82 23.53 -8.95
CA SER A 190 0.29 22.41 -8.18
C SER A 190 1.27 21.24 -8.15
N SER A 191 1.21 20.40 -7.13
CA SER A 191 2.15 19.29 -7.00
C SER A 191 1.56 18.12 -6.23
N CYS A 192 2.11 16.94 -6.46
CA CYS A 192 1.84 15.73 -5.70
C CYS A 192 3.16 15.06 -5.33
N MET A 193 3.21 14.43 -4.16
CA MET A 193 4.39 13.76 -3.64
C MET A 193 4.11 12.27 -3.46
N ARG A 194 5.11 11.45 -3.76
CA ARG A 194 5.11 10.00 -3.51
C ARG A 194 6.45 9.61 -2.89
N GLU A 195 6.41 8.61 -2.02
CA GLU A 195 7.60 8.04 -1.41
C GLU A 195 8.01 6.75 -2.13
N CYS A 196 9.31 6.57 -2.35
CA CYS A 196 9.86 5.28 -2.74
C CYS A 196 9.98 4.40 -1.50
N TYR A 197 9.16 3.37 -1.39
CA TYR A 197 9.14 2.48 -0.21
C TYR A 197 9.49 1.05 -0.58
N ALA A 198 9.78 0.25 0.46
CA ALA A 198 9.92 -1.19 0.41
C ALA A 198 9.16 -1.80 1.61
N GLY A 199 8.84 -3.09 1.53
CA GLY A 199 8.12 -3.85 2.55
C GLY A 199 6.60 -3.75 2.46
N ASN A 200 6.01 -3.69 1.27
CA ASN A 200 4.54 -3.64 1.14
C ASN A 200 3.93 -4.99 0.73
N SER A 201 2.69 -5.22 1.17
CA SER A 201 1.91 -6.44 0.92
C SER A 201 2.41 -7.69 1.66
N TYR A 202 1.67 -8.79 1.56
CA TYR A 202 1.95 -10.02 2.30
C TYR A 202 3.03 -10.85 1.62
N LEU A 203 4.19 -11.02 2.27
CA LEU A 203 5.34 -11.82 1.80
C LEU A 203 5.72 -11.58 0.32
N SER A 204 5.56 -10.34 -0.13
CA SER A 204 5.76 -9.91 -1.52
C SER A 204 6.21 -8.43 -1.54
N GLN A 205 6.45 -7.88 -2.73
CA GLN A 205 6.94 -6.51 -2.89
C GLN A 205 6.52 -5.95 -4.26
N SER A 206 5.89 -4.77 -4.28
CA SER A 206 5.67 -4.02 -5.52
C SER A 206 6.99 -3.50 -6.10
N SER A 207 7.01 -3.16 -7.39
CA SER A 207 8.16 -2.46 -7.97
C SER A 207 8.47 -1.19 -7.16
N PRO A 208 9.75 -0.84 -6.89
CA PRO A 208 10.12 0.43 -6.26
C PRO A 208 9.99 1.63 -7.22
N SER A 209 9.33 1.43 -8.37
CA SER A 209 8.97 2.48 -9.31
C SER A 209 7.86 3.36 -8.72
N ILE A 210 7.98 4.67 -8.94
CA ILE A 210 7.00 5.63 -8.44
C ILE A 210 6.06 6.02 -9.56
N HIS A 211 4.76 5.82 -9.36
CA HIS A 211 3.73 6.19 -10.32
C HIS A 211 3.12 7.55 -10.01
N PHE A 212 2.84 8.32 -11.06
CA PHE A 212 2.04 9.54 -11.04
C PHE A 212 1.06 9.53 -12.20
N SER A 213 -0.19 9.88 -11.93
CA SER A 213 -1.15 10.26 -12.97
C SER A 213 -1.15 11.77 -13.12
N ILE A 214 -0.69 12.29 -14.25
CA ILE A 214 -0.74 13.72 -14.54
C ILE A 214 -2.16 14.05 -15.01
N PRO A 215 -2.93 14.90 -14.27
CA PRO A 215 -4.33 15.14 -14.60
C PRO A 215 -4.51 15.72 -16.01
N LYS A 216 -5.63 15.38 -16.65
CA LYS A 216 -5.98 15.87 -17.99
C LYS A 216 -5.88 17.39 -18.06
N GLY A 217 -5.16 17.90 -19.07
CA GLY A 217 -4.95 19.33 -19.29
C GLY A 217 -3.86 19.98 -18.42
N LYS A 218 -3.28 19.24 -17.46
CA LYS A 218 -2.07 19.67 -16.75
C LYS A 218 -0.82 19.20 -17.47
N ASN A 219 0.28 19.89 -17.22
CA ASN A 219 1.59 19.56 -17.76
C ASN A 219 2.61 19.52 -16.63
N LEU A 220 3.45 18.49 -16.64
CA LEU A 220 4.56 18.37 -15.71
C LEU A 220 5.68 19.34 -16.08
N LYS A 221 6.14 20.13 -15.11
CA LYS A 221 7.21 21.13 -15.27
C LYS A 221 8.54 20.64 -14.71
N GLU A 222 8.52 19.99 -13.56
CA GLU A 222 9.73 19.59 -12.84
C GLU A 222 9.46 18.38 -11.95
N ILE A 223 10.44 17.48 -11.83
CA ILE A 223 10.47 16.45 -10.79
C ILE A 223 11.52 16.85 -9.75
N ARG A 224 11.11 16.94 -8.49
CA ARG A 224 12.02 17.15 -7.35
C ARG A 224 12.20 15.84 -6.63
N VAL A 225 13.43 15.52 -6.27
CA VAL A 225 13.75 14.34 -5.45
C VAL A 225 14.43 14.81 -4.18
N HIS A 226 13.82 14.51 -3.04
CA HIS A 226 14.47 14.55 -1.74
C HIS A 226 14.98 13.14 -1.42
N TRP A 227 16.29 12.99 -1.42
CA TRP A 227 16.94 11.69 -1.25
C TRP A 227 16.96 11.28 0.24
N PRO A 228 17.15 9.98 0.54
CA PRO A 228 17.13 9.49 1.92
C PRO A 228 18.21 10.09 2.85
N ASP A 229 19.27 10.68 2.28
CA ASP A 229 20.33 11.37 3.02
C ASP A 229 20.09 12.89 3.13
N ALA A 230 18.84 13.32 2.99
CA ALA A 230 18.37 14.71 3.00
C ALA A 230 18.85 15.59 1.83
N THR A 231 19.69 15.08 0.92
CA THR A 231 20.09 15.84 -0.28
C THR A 231 18.91 16.03 -1.22
N GLN A 232 18.98 17.04 -2.09
CA GLN A 232 17.91 17.35 -3.03
C GLN A 232 18.42 17.47 -4.46
N SER A 233 17.58 17.09 -5.43
CA SER A 233 17.84 17.32 -6.85
C SER A 233 16.57 17.77 -7.57
N LYS A 234 16.74 18.59 -8.60
CA LYS A 234 15.64 19.10 -9.44
C LYS A 234 15.89 18.72 -10.89
N HIS A 235 14.86 18.21 -11.55
CA HIS A 235 14.92 17.70 -12.91
C HIS A 235 13.81 18.37 -13.74
N PRO A 236 14.13 19.42 -14.51
CA PRO A 236 13.18 20.05 -15.40
C PRO A 236 12.63 19.02 -16.40
N PHE A 237 11.31 18.92 -16.49
CA PHE A 237 10.67 17.95 -17.36
C PHE A 237 10.36 18.60 -18.71
N LYS A 238 10.87 18.00 -19.79
CA LYS A 238 10.51 18.37 -21.16
C LYS A 238 9.72 17.20 -21.73
N ASN A 239 8.43 17.38 -21.94
CA ASN A 239 7.56 16.33 -22.47
C ASN A 239 8.06 15.91 -23.87
N LYS A 240 8.61 14.70 -23.96
CA LYS A 240 9.09 14.07 -25.21
C LYS A 240 8.23 12.86 -25.60
N GLY A 241 7.01 12.72 -25.07
CA GLY A 241 6.21 11.50 -25.20
C GLY A 241 6.77 10.32 -24.40
N GLN A 242 7.55 10.60 -23.36
CA GLN A 242 8.10 9.59 -22.46
C GLN A 242 7.27 9.52 -21.19
N ASN A 243 6.67 8.36 -20.93
CA ASN A 243 5.93 8.08 -19.70
C ASN A 243 6.81 7.41 -18.63
N MET A 244 8.08 7.16 -18.91
CA MET A 244 9.03 6.62 -17.93
C MET A 244 10.31 7.45 -17.90
N VAL A 245 10.75 7.83 -16.70
CA VAL A 245 12.00 8.55 -16.47
C VAL A 245 12.86 7.82 -15.45
N ARG A 246 14.18 7.78 -15.70
CA ARG A 246 15.18 7.28 -14.76
C ARG A 246 16.01 8.44 -14.22
N LEU A 247 16.01 8.62 -12.90
CA LEU A 247 16.74 9.70 -12.22
C LEU A 247 17.81 9.11 -11.30
N SER A 248 19.05 9.53 -11.48
CA SER A 248 20.17 9.09 -10.64
C SER A 248 20.46 10.10 -9.55
N LYS A 249 20.86 9.58 -8.38
CA LYS A 249 21.40 10.41 -7.31
C LYS A 249 22.63 11.16 -7.82
N PRO A 250 22.69 12.49 -7.67
CA PRO A 250 23.90 13.23 -8.01
C PRO A 250 25.10 12.69 -7.23
N VAL A 251 26.22 12.51 -7.92
CA VAL A 251 27.50 12.24 -7.25
C VAL A 251 27.97 13.59 -6.69
N ILE A 252 27.99 13.73 -5.37
CA ILE A 252 28.65 14.87 -4.73
C ILE A 252 30.14 14.65 -4.93
N GLN A 253 30.78 15.53 -5.71
CA GLN A 253 32.24 15.60 -5.82
C GLN A 253 32.84 16.22 -4.56
#